data_AF-A0A4Y3PSE9-F1
#
_entry.id   AF-A0A4Y3PSE9-F1
#
_cell.length_a   1.000
_cell.length_b   1.000
_cell.length_c   1.000
_cell.angle_alpha   90.00
_cell.angle_beta   90.00
_cell.angle_gamma   90.00
#
_symmetry.space_group_name_H-M   'P 1'
#
loop_
_entity.id
_entity.type
_entity.pdbx_description
1 polymer ?
#
loop_
_entity_poly.entity_id
_entity_poly.type
_entity_poly.pdbx_seq_one_letter_code
_entity_poly.pdbx_strand_id
1 'polypeptide(L)'
;MRDDGKDLAVCKAATDGPWYANTSWLGWLASEVTTNPGASAYEWVCQLWYRDEEVMRNHTANARFIAEARESLLHWIERAQAAEAEVDRLRKEHHFDRIELN
;
A
#
# COMPACT_ATOMS: atom_id res chain seq x y z
N MET A 1 12.34 9.74 11.66
CA MET A 1 10.94 9.87 11.22
C MET A 1 10.87 9.38 9.79
N ARG A 2 9.84 8.62 9.43
CA ARG A 2 9.65 8.11 8.06
C ARG A 2 9.29 9.29 7.13
N ASP A 3 9.73 9.25 5.89
CA ASP A 3 9.55 10.32 4.90
C ASP A 3 8.43 9.92 3.93
N ASP A 4 7.26 10.49 4.16
CA ASP A 4 6.01 10.23 3.46
C ASP A 4 6.08 10.63 1.98
N GLY A 5 6.83 11.68 1.64
CA GLY A 5 7.12 12.05 0.25
C GLY A 5 7.91 10.97 -0.49
N LYS A 6 8.92 10.37 0.16
CA LYS A 6 9.65 9.23 -0.38
C LYS A 6 8.77 7.98 -0.48
N ASP A 7 7.92 7.72 0.52
CA ASP A 7 6.98 6.59 0.47
C ASP A 7 5.98 6.75 -0.68
N LEU A 8 5.47 7.97 -0.92
CA LEU A 8 4.57 8.27 -2.03
C LEU A 8 5.24 8.04 -3.38
N ALA A 9 6.49 8.48 -3.54
CA ALA A 9 7.25 8.28 -4.77
C ALA A 9 7.46 6.78 -5.07
N VAL A 10 7.76 5.98 -4.05
CA VAL A 10 7.85 4.51 -4.19
C VAL A 10 6.51 3.90 -4.59
N CYS A 11 5.39 4.38 -4.03
CA CYS A 11 4.07 3.89 -4.40
C CYS A 11 3.70 4.26 -5.85
N LYS A 12 4.01 5.47 -6.31
CA LYS A 12 3.75 5.94 -7.68
C LYS A 12 4.63 5.27 -8.74
N ALA A 13 5.82 4.82 -8.35
CA ALA A 13 6.73 4.11 -9.26
C ALA A 13 6.44 2.61 -9.37
N ALA A 14 5.59 2.07 -8.50
CA ALA A 14 5.19 0.67 -8.56
C ALA A 14 4.23 0.43 -9.75
N THR A 15 4.07 -0.84 -10.13
CA THR A 15 3.12 -1.24 -11.17
C THR A 15 1.70 -0.74 -10.85
N ASP A 16 1.00 -0.21 -11.84
CA ASP A 16 -0.40 0.18 -11.65
C ASP A 16 -1.29 -1.06 -11.43
N GLY A 17 -2.33 -0.88 -10.60
CA GLY A 17 -3.35 -1.90 -10.38
C GLY A 17 -4.32 -2.06 -11.58
N PRO A 18 -5.36 -2.90 -11.45
CA PRO A 18 -5.79 -3.58 -10.23
C PRO A 18 -4.87 -4.72 -9.78
N TRP A 19 -4.78 -4.92 -8.47
CA TRP A 19 -3.95 -5.97 -7.87
C TRP A 19 -4.83 -7.11 -7.36
N TYR A 20 -4.39 -8.35 -7.60
CA TYR A 20 -5.11 -9.56 -7.23
C TYR A 20 -4.25 -10.46 -6.38
N ALA A 21 -4.88 -11.09 -5.39
CA ALA A 21 -4.30 -12.17 -4.62
C ALA A 21 -4.82 -13.50 -5.15
N ASN A 22 -3.91 -14.36 -5.60
CA ASN A 22 -4.22 -15.68 -6.12
C ASN A 22 -3.56 -16.77 -5.27
N THR A 23 -4.15 -17.95 -5.28
CA THR A 23 -3.45 -19.17 -4.88
C THR A 23 -2.69 -19.66 -6.11
N SER A 24 -1.38 -19.90 -5.99
CA SER A 24 -0.56 -20.29 -7.14
C SER A 24 -1.07 -21.57 -7.81
N TRP A 25 -0.72 -21.79 -9.10
CA TRP A 25 -1.12 -23.01 -9.84
C TRP A 25 -0.75 -24.29 -9.09
N LEU A 26 0.31 -24.23 -8.27
CA LEU A 26 0.81 -25.37 -7.51
C LEU A 26 -0.14 -25.76 -6.37
N GLY A 27 -1.26 -25.05 -6.24
CA GLY A 27 -2.44 -25.35 -5.43
C GLY A 27 -2.22 -25.25 -3.93
N TRP A 28 -0.99 -25.40 -3.46
CA TRP A 28 -0.64 -25.68 -2.06
C TRP A 28 0.84 -25.42 -1.78
N LEU A 29 1.51 -24.50 -2.50
CA LEU A 29 2.92 -24.15 -2.21
C LEU A 29 3.19 -22.65 -2.06
N ALA A 30 2.28 -21.80 -2.55
CA ALA A 30 2.44 -20.35 -2.45
C ALA A 30 1.12 -19.61 -2.69
N SER A 31 1.04 -18.41 -2.12
CA SER A 31 0.10 -17.35 -2.54
C SER A 31 0.87 -16.29 -3.32
N GLU A 32 0.22 -15.68 -4.29
CA GLU A 32 0.83 -14.71 -5.19
C GLU A 32 0.02 -13.42 -5.26
N VAL A 33 0.72 -12.32 -5.55
CA VAL A 33 0.14 -11.03 -5.88
C VAL A 33 0.48 -10.72 -7.32
N THR A 34 -0.54 -10.45 -8.14
CA THR A 34 -0.43 -10.26 -9.59
C THR A 34 -1.34 -9.12 -10.05
N THR A 35 -1.04 -8.52 -11.20
CA THR A 35 -1.95 -7.58 -11.89
C THR A 35 -2.80 -8.26 -12.96
N ASN A 36 -2.51 -9.53 -13.26
CA ASN A 36 -3.26 -10.34 -14.22
C ASN A 36 -3.66 -11.66 -13.54
N PRO A 37 -4.94 -11.85 -13.17
CA PRO A 37 -5.37 -13.02 -12.41
C PRO A 37 -5.39 -14.31 -13.24
N GLY A 38 -5.35 -14.21 -14.58
CA GLY A 38 -5.22 -15.35 -15.50
C GLY A 38 -3.78 -15.63 -15.93
N ALA A 39 -2.82 -14.91 -15.34
CA ALA A 39 -1.42 -15.00 -15.71
C ALA A 39 -0.80 -16.36 -15.40
N SER A 40 0.19 -16.74 -16.20
CA SER A 40 1.02 -17.92 -15.92
C SER A 40 1.92 -17.68 -14.70
N ALA A 41 2.54 -18.75 -14.21
CA ALA A 41 3.42 -18.73 -13.05
C ALA A 41 4.67 -17.82 -13.13
N TYR A 42 4.83 -17.07 -14.22
CA TYR A 42 6.02 -16.26 -14.50
C TYR A 42 5.75 -14.76 -14.54
N GLU A 43 4.51 -14.33 -14.33
CA GLU A 43 4.08 -12.92 -14.43
C GLU A 43 3.71 -12.31 -13.06
N TRP A 44 4.07 -12.98 -11.96
CA TRP A 44 3.76 -12.52 -10.61
C TRP A 44 4.63 -11.33 -10.18
N VAL A 45 4.04 -10.43 -9.40
CA VAL A 45 4.77 -9.29 -8.81
C VAL A 45 5.39 -9.68 -7.47
N CYS A 46 4.70 -10.51 -6.68
CA CYS A 46 5.19 -11.00 -5.40
C CYS A 46 4.69 -12.42 -5.15
N GLN A 47 5.54 -13.25 -4.54
CA GLN A 47 5.20 -14.62 -4.16
C GLN A 47 5.59 -14.90 -2.71
N LEU A 48 4.68 -15.52 -1.97
CA LEU A 48 4.85 -15.91 -0.59
C LEU A 48 5.00 -17.44 -0.54
N TRP A 49 6.24 -17.92 -0.37
CA TRP A 49 6.60 -19.34 -0.32
C TRP A 49 6.57 -19.90 1.10
N TYR A 50 6.28 -21.19 1.24
CA TYR A 50 6.48 -21.90 2.51
C TYR A 50 6.83 -23.38 2.31
N ARG A 51 7.33 -23.97 3.40
CA ARG A 51 7.71 -25.39 3.50
C ARG A 51 6.75 -26.21 4.37
N ASP A 52 5.87 -25.57 5.15
CA ASP A 52 5.05 -26.21 6.19
C ASP A 52 3.58 -25.74 6.14
N GLU A 53 2.63 -26.64 6.40
CA GLU A 53 1.18 -26.46 6.20
C GLU A 53 0.49 -25.59 7.26
N GLU A 54 1.06 -25.42 8.46
CA GLU A 54 0.44 -24.55 9.47
C GLU A 54 0.58 -23.07 9.12
N VAL A 55 1.69 -22.74 8.44
CA VAL A 55 2.06 -21.41 7.95
C VAL A 55 1.15 -20.96 6.80
N MET A 56 0.49 -21.92 6.13
CA MET A 56 -0.36 -21.67 4.96
C MET A 56 -1.55 -20.77 5.21
N ARG A 57 -2.21 -20.91 6.37
CA ARG A 57 -3.45 -20.19 6.66
C ARG A 57 -3.29 -18.67 6.57
N ASN A 58 -2.09 -18.16 6.80
CA ASN A 58 -1.82 -16.73 6.76
C ASN A 58 -1.39 -16.23 5.39
N HIS A 59 -1.01 -17.10 4.44
CA HIS A 59 -0.41 -16.66 3.17
C HIS A 59 -1.42 -16.03 2.22
N THR A 60 -2.59 -16.65 2.06
CA THR A 60 -3.67 -16.06 1.26
C THR A 60 -4.14 -14.75 1.87
N ALA A 61 -4.23 -14.68 3.21
CA ALA A 61 -4.55 -13.45 3.92
C ALA A 61 -3.47 -12.37 3.73
N ASN A 62 -2.19 -12.73 3.76
CA ASN A 62 -1.07 -11.83 3.54
C ASN A 62 -1.02 -11.33 2.09
N ALA A 63 -1.22 -12.21 1.10
CA ALA A 63 -1.29 -11.83 -0.31
C ALA A 63 -2.44 -10.84 -0.54
N ARG A 64 -3.61 -11.13 0.03
CA ARG A 64 -4.77 -10.25 -0.01
C ARG A 64 -4.50 -8.90 0.66
N PHE A 65 -3.90 -8.91 1.85
CA PHE A 65 -3.48 -7.70 2.53
C PHE A 65 -2.53 -6.87 1.67
N ILE A 66 -1.52 -7.48 1.05
CA ILE A 66 -0.57 -6.77 0.18
C ILE A 66 -1.27 -6.16 -1.04
N ALA A 67 -2.16 -6.92 -1.70
CA ALA A 67 -2.91 -6.44 -2.87
C ALA A 67 -3.80 -5.24 -2.49
N GLU A 68 -4.62 -5.36 -1.45
CA GLU A 68 -5.52 -4.29 -0.99
C GLU A 68 -4.75 -3.08 -0.43
N ALA A 69 -3.67 -3.32 0.31
CA ALA A 69 -2.81 -2.26 0.81
C ALA A 69 -2.11 -1.51 -0.32
N ARG A 70 -1.77 -2.18 -1.44
CA ARG A 70 -1.13 -1.48 -2.56
C ARG A 70 -2.03 -0.45 -3.21
N GLU A 71 -3.31 -0.76 -3.37
CA GLU A 71 -4.29 0.20 -3.89
C GLU A 71 -4.56 1.31 -2.86
N SER A 72 -4.70 0.96 -1.58
CA SER A 72 -5.12 1.92 -0.56
C SER A 72 -4.00 2.86 -0.08
N LEU A 73 -2.75 2.38 -0.03
CA LEU A 73 -1.64 3.09 0.60
C LEU A 73 -1.31 4.41 -0.10
N LEU A 74 -1.37 4.43 -1.43
CA LEU A 74 -1.20 5.65 -2.23
C LEU A 74 -2.16 6.74 -1.75
N HIS A 75 -3.45 6.41 -1.71
CA HIS A 75 -4.50 7.34 -1.30
C HIS A 75 -4.39 7.74 0.17
N TRP A 76 -3.95 6.84 1.05
CA TRP A 76 -3.75 7.17 2.47
C TRP A 76 -2.62 8.17 2.67
N ILE A 77 -1.49 8.01 1.95
CA ILE A 77 -0.37 8.96 2.03
C ILE A 77 -0.81 10.33 1.49
N GLU A 78 -1.49 10.37 0.35
CA GLU A 78 -1.98 11.64 -0.23
C GLU A 78 -2.96 12.36 0.70
N ARG A 79 -3.86 11.61 1.36
CA ARG A 79 -4.79 12.16 2.35
C ARG A 79 -4.08 12.67 3.60
N ALA A 80 -3.06 11.96 4.08
CA ALA A 80 -2.27 12.39 5.22
C ALA A 80 -1.53 13.70 4.92
N GLN A 81 -0.86 13.79 3.77
CA GLN A 81 -0.18 15.00 3.31
C GLN A 81 -1.12 16.21 3.18
N ALA A 82 -2.30 15.99 2.59
CA ALA A 82 -3.30 17.05 2.46
C ALA A 82 -3.78 17.54 3.84
N ALA A 83 -4.00 16.63 4.79
CA ALA A 83 -4.40 16.99 6.15
C ALA A 83 -3.29 17.76 6.89
N GLU A 84 -2.03 17.35 6.76
CA GLU A 84 -0.89 18.04 7.37
C GLU A 84 -0.70 19.45 6.79
N ALA A 85 -0.78 19.60 5.46
CA ALA A 85 -0.72 20.91 4.79
C ALA A 85 -1.85 21.84 5.25
N GLU A 86 -3.05 21.31 5.45
CA GLU A 86 -4.20 22.08 5.93
C GLU A 86 -4.04 22.51 7.39
N VAL A 87 -3.54 21.62 8.25
CA VAL A 87 -3.19 21.96 9.65
C VAL A 87 -2.16 23.09 9.68
N ASP A 88 -1.14 23.04 8.82
CA ASP A 88 -0.12 24.09 8.76
C ASP A 88 -0.66 25.42 8.20
N ARG A 89 -1.60 25.39 7.26
CA ARG A 89 -2.31 26.59 6.79
C ARG A 89 -3.09 27.24 7.93
N LEU A 90 -3.92 26.46 8.62
CA LEU A 90 -4.73 26.93 9.75
C LEU A 90 -3.88 27.46 10.90
N ARG A 91 -2.74 26.83 11.20
CA ARG A 91 -1.79 27.31 12.20
C ARG A 91 -1.19 28.67 11.84
N LYS A 92 -0.87 28.89 10.57
CA LYS A 92 -0.36 30.18 10.09
C LYS A 92 -1.43 31.26 10.22
N GLU A 93 -2.66 30.99 9.77
CA GLU A 93 -3.78 31.92 9.87
C GLU A 93 -4.07 32.31 11.33
N HIS A 94 -4.23 31.33 12.22
CA HIS A 94 -4.41 31.59 13.65
C HIS A 94 -3.25 32.37 14.29
N HIS A 95 -2.02 32.16 13.82
CA HIS A 95 -0.87 32.91 14.30
C HIS A 95 -0.92 34.38 13.87
N PHE A 96 -1.33 34.66 12.61
CA PHE A 96 -1.52 36.01 12.10
C PHE A 96 -2.68 36.73 12.81
N ASP A 97 -3.83 36.07 12.97
CA ASP A 97 -4.99 36.64 13.70
C ASP A 97 -4.61 37.06 15.13
N ARG A 98 -3.76 36.26 15.79
CA ARG A 98 -3.29 36.55 17.15
C ARG A 98 -2.28 37.71 17.20
N ILE A 99 -1.57 38.01 16.12
CA ILE A 99 -0.69 39.19 16.03
C ILE A 99 -1.51 40.45 15.80
N GLU A 100 -2.57 40.40 14.99
CA GLU A 100 -3.42 41.57 14.70
C GLU A 100 -4.29 42.01 15.88
N LEU A 101 -4.52 41.12 16.86
CA LEU A 101 -5.32 41.39 18.05
C LEU A 101 -4.52 41.90 19.27
N ASN A 102 -3.19 41.97 19.21
CA ASN A 102 -2.30 42.46 20.28
C ASN A 102 -1.61 43.76 19.87
#